data_AF-A0A7C2NAF4-F1
#
_entry.id   AF-A0A7C2NAF4-F1
#
_cell.length_a   1.000
_cell.length_b   1.000
_cell.length_c   1.000
_cell.angle_alpha   90.00
_cell.angle_beta   90.00
_cell.angle_gamma   90.00
#
_symmetry.space_group_name_H-M   'P 1'
#
loop_
_entity.id
_entity.type
_entity.pdbx_description
1 polymer ?
#
loop_
_entity_poly.entity_id
_entity_poly.type
_entity_poly.pdbx_seq_one_letter_code
_entity_poly.pdbx_strand_id
1 'polypeptide(L)'
;PDELGHDGDFEGKKAFIEKLDAKIAPLLELDFNKNCLIVTADHSTPVRVRDHTADPVPVVIVHEDVRKDEVKTFSEFEAYKGGLCRIKGIDLLNIALDLLNISEKFGA
;
A
#
# COMPACT_ATOMS: atom_id res chain seq x y z
N PRO A 1 12.74 -6.37 1.59
CA PRO A 1 11.76 -7.47 1.35
C PRO A 1 11.98 -8.22 0.03
N ASP A 2 12.37 -7.52 -1.04
CA ASP A 2 12.50 -8.08 -2.39
C ASP A 2 13.60 -9.13 -2.52
N GLU A 3 14.84 -8.78 -2.14
CA GLU A 3 16.00 -9.69 -2.09
C GLU A 3 15.70 -10.99 -1.31
N LEU A 4 15.03 -10.88 -0.16
CA LEU A 4 14.63 -12.03 0.66
C LEU A 4 13.58 -12.91 -0.04
N GLY A 5 12.77 -12.31 -0.92
CA GLY A 5 11.90 -13.04 -1.83
C GLY A 5 12.69 -13.84 -2.86
N HIS A 6 13.69 -13.22 -3.51
CA HIS A 6 14.61 -13.89 -4.45
C HIS A 6 15.42 -15.01 -3.81
N ASP A 7 15.90 -14.81 -2.58
CA ASP A 7 16.64 -15.83 -1.82
C ASP A 7 15.75 -17.00 -1.38
N GLY A 8 14.43 -16.84 -1.43
CA GLY A 8 13.48 -17.81 -0.90
C GLY A 8 13.51 -17.88 0.62
N ASP A 9 13.94 -16.82 1.30
CA ASP A 9 13.99 -16.71 2.76
C ASP A 9 12.68 -16.16 3.32
N PHE A 10 11.78 -17.08 3.69
CA PHE A 10 10.49 -16.73 4.29
C PHE A 10 10.64 -15.99 5.63
N GLU A 11 11.45 -16.53 6.54
CA GLU A 11 11.60 -15.98 7.89
C GLU A 11 12.27 -14.62 7.86
N GLY A 12 13.30 -14.46 7.01
CA GLY A 12 13.93 -13.17 6.77
C GLY A 12 12.95 -12.15 6.19
N LYS A 13 12.17 -12.53 5.16
CA LYS A 13 11.17 -11.63 4.54
C LYS A 13 10.12 -11.18 5.56
N LYS A 14 9.62 -12.10 6.38
CA LYS A 14 8.67 -11.82 7.47
C LYS A 14 9.27 -10.87 8.50
N ALA A 15 10.45 -11.19 9.05
CA ALA A 15 11.13 -10.35 10.04
C ALA A 15 11.44 -8.94 9.51
N PHE A 16 11.75 -8.83 8.21
CA PHE A 16 11.95 -7.53 7.57
C PHE A 16 10.65 -6.71 7.56
N ILE A 17 9.51 -7.32 7.22
CA ILE A 17 8.21 -6.63 7.21
C ILE A 17 7.83 -6.19 8.63
N GLU A 18 8.00 -7.05 9.64
CA GLU A 18 7.75 -6.69 11.06
C GLU A 18 8.65 -5.52 11.52
N LYS A 19 9.92 -5.52 11.10
CA LYS A 19 10.84 -4.40 11.38
C LYS A 19 10.42 -3.12 10.67
N LEU A 20 9.91 -3.23 9.44
CA LEU A 20 9.40 -2.08 8.69
C LEU A 20 8.16 -1.50 9.38
N ASP A 21 7.22 -2.35 9.79
CA ASP A 21 6.01 -1.97 10.53
C ASP A 21 6.33 -1.10 11.75
N ALA A 22 7.25 -1.57 12.60
CA ALA A 22 7.71 -0.81 13.77
C ALA A 22 8.38 0.54 13.40
N LYS A 23 9.04 0.62 12.25
CA LYS A 23 9.71 1.85 11.78
C LYS A 23 8.75 2.87 11.17
N ILE A 24 7.66 2.42 10.56
CA ILE A 24 6.66 3.31 9.96
C ILE A 24 5.55 3.69 10.95
N ALA A 25 5.42 2.99 12.08
CA ALA A 25 4.44 3.31 13.12
C ALA A 25 4.41 4.80 13.54
N PRO A 26 5.54 5.54 13.67
CA PRO A 26 5.52 6.97 13.96
C PRO A 26 4.82 7.82 12.88
N LEU A 27 4.70 7.34 11.63
CA LEU A 27 3.95 8.04 10.58
C LEU A 27 2.44 8.12 10.90
N LEU A 28 1.95 7.29 11.83
CA LEU A 28 0.57 7.35 12.31
C LEU A 28 0.29 8.57 13.20
N GLU A 29 1.33 9.27 13.64
CA GLU A 29 1.22 10.52 14.42
C GLU A 29 1.09 11.77 13.54
N LEU A 30 1.14 11.61 12.21
CA LEU A 30 0.98 12.72 11.28
C LEU A 30 -0.44 13.31 11.36
N ASP A 31 -0.53 14.61 11.11
CA ASP A 31 -1.81 15.30 10.93
C ASP A 31 -2.40 14.92 9.55
N PHE A 32 -3.31 13.94 9.54
CA PHE A 32 -3.93 13.42 8.32
C PHE A 32 -4.94 14.38 7.66
N ASN A 33 -5.18 15.57 8.24
CA ASN A 33 -5.87 16.67 7.54
C ASN A 33 -4.96 17.36 6.50
N LYS A 34 -3.64 17.12 6.57
CA LYS A 34 -2.63 17.76 5.70
C LYS A 34 -1.74 16.76 4.98
N ASN A 35 -1.68 15.53 5.47
CA ASN A 35 -0.79 14.49 4.98
C ASN A 35 -1.61 13.32 4.45
N CYS A 36 -1.30 12.86 3.25
CA CYS A 36 -1.83 11.63 2.68
C CYS A 36 -0.72 10.57 2.73
N LEU A 37 -0.94 9.49 3.47
CA LEU A 37 -0.03 8.36 3.58
C LEU A 37 -0.52 7.23 2.68
N ILE A 38 0.37 6.73 1.82
CA ILE A 38 0.12 5.56 0.97
C ILE A 38 1.16 4.52 1.28
N VAL A 39 0.73 3.28 1.54
CA VAL A 39 1.61 2.12 1.69
C VAL A 39 1.20 1.07 0.67
N THR A 40 2.16 0.66 -0.15
CA THR A 40 2.02 -0.37 -1.18
C THR A 40 3.39 -0.95 -1.49
N ALA A 41 3.44 -1.94 -2.37
CA ALA A 41 4.65 -2.34 -3.09
C ALA A 41 4.56 -1.86 -4.56
N ASP A 42 5.69 -1.90 -5.24
CA ASP A 42 5.81 -1.73 -6.70
C ASP A 42 5.52 -3.04 -7.44
N HIS A 43 5.91 -4.18 -6.87
CA HIS A 43 5.60 -5.52 -7.40
C HIS A 43 5.57 -6.62 -6.33
N SER A 44 5.17 -7.82 -6.75
CA SER A 44 5.13 -9.03 -5.93
C SER A 44 6.34 -9.92 -6.20
N THR A 45 7.05 -10.32 -5.15
CA THR A 45 8.18 -11.27 -5.22
C THR A 45 7.94 -12.46 -4.27
N PRO A 46 7.09 -13.44 -4.64
CA PRO A 46 6.73 -14.54 -3.76
C PRO A 46 7.92 -15.45 -3.46
N VAL A 47 8.12 -15.78 -2.19
CA VAL A 47 9.25 -16.62 -1.70
C VAL A 47 9.33 -17.97 -2.41
N ARG A 48 8.18 -18.55 -2.78
CA ARG A 48 8.11 -19.82 -3.52
C ARG A 48 8.56 -19.69 -4.98
N VAL A 49 8.37 -18.52 -5.58
CA VAL A 49 8.71 -18.24 -6.98
C VAL A 49 10.14 -17.76 -7.13
N ARG A 50 10.67 -17.03 -6.12
CA ARG A 50 12.02 -16.46 -6.12
C ARG A 50 12.30 -15.48 -7.25
N ASP A 51 11.23 -14.95 -7.83
CA ASP A 51 11.26 -13.97 -8.89
C ASP A 51 9.99 -13.11 -8.83
N HIS A 52 9.98 -12.04 -9.60
CA HIS A 52 8.85 -11.15 -9.73
C HIS A 52 7.68 -11.88 -10.36
N THR A 53 6.49 -11.55 -9.89
CA THR A 53 5.22 -12.05 -10.40
C THR A 53 4.27 -10.90 -10.68
N ALA A 54 3.27 -11.16 -11.53
CA ALA A 54 2.21 -10.22 -11.84
C ALA A 54 1.05 -10.26 -10.82
N ASP A 55 1.24 -10.93 -9.68
CA ASP A 55 0.26 -10.95 -8.60
C ASP A 55 0.05 -9.51 -8.09
N PRO A 56 -1.20 -9.08 -7.88
CA PRO A 56 -1.49 -7.73 -7.41
C PRO A 56 -0.92 -7.52 -6.01
N VAL A 57 -0.50 -6.28 -5.74
CA VAL A 57 0.05 -5.85 -4.45
C VAL A 57 -1.04 -5.21 -3.57
N PRO A 58 -0.97 -5.37 -2.24
CA PRO A 58 -1.89 -4.69 -1.33
C PRO A 58 -1.58 -3.19 -1.29
N VAL A 59 -2.62 -2.37 -1.19
CA VAL A 59 -2.49 -0.91 -1.05
C VAL A 59 -3.44 -0.38 0.03
N VAL A 60 -2.95 0.56 0.82
CA VAL A 60 -3.74 1.34 1.78
C VAL A 60 -3.46 2.83 1.59
N ILE A 61 -4.50 3.64 1.73
CA ILE A 61 -4.44 5.10 1.69
C ILE A 61 -5.02 5.63 3.00
N VAL A 62 -4.30 6.52 3.66
CA VAL A 62 -4.71 7.17 4.92
C VAL A 62 -4.68 8.69 4.72
N HIS A 63 -5.86 9.30 4.83
CA HIS A 63 -6.09 10.74 4.82
C HIS A 63 -7.46 10.99 5.49
N GLU A 64 -7.71 12.19 6.02
CA GLU A 64 -8.97 12.51 6.73
C GLU A 64 -10.20 12.23 5.84
N ASP A 65 -10.15 12.65 4.57
CA ASP A 65 -11.26 12.52 3.61
C ASP A 65 -11.40 11.12 2.98
N VAL A 66 -10.62 10.13 3.40
CA VAL A 66 -10.79 8.76 2.90
C VAL A 66 -12.13 8.19 3.38
N ARG A 67 -12.93 7.71 2.43
CA ARG A 67 -14.12 6.89 2.71
C ARG A 67 -13.67 5.50 3.17
N LYS A 68 -13.55 5.33 4.49
CA LYS A 68 -13.05 4.11 5.14
C LYS A 68 -13.96 2.93 4.86
N ASP A 69 -13.38 1.82 4.42
CA ASP A 69 -14.06 0.54 4.27
C ASP A 69 -14.01 -0.28 5.59
N GLU A 70 -14.45 -1.54 5.53
CA GLU A 70 -14.50 -2.41 6.71
C GLU A 70 -13.18 -3.16 6.98
N VAL A 71 -12.18 -3.07 6.11
CA VAL A 71 -10.90 -3.80 6.24
C VAL A 71 -10.13 -3.31 7.46
N LYS A 72 -9.60 -4.25 8.26
CA LYS A 72 -8.91 -3.95 9.53
C LYS A 72 -7.43 -4.29 9.56
N THR A 73 -6.95 -5.11 8.61
CA THR A 73 -5.56 -5.57 8.58
C THR A 73 -5.00 -5.49 7.17
N PHE A 74 -3.71 -5.16 7.07
CA PHE A 74 -3.02 -5.03 5.78
C PHE A 74 -2.39 -6.37 5.38
N SER A 75 -2.99 -7.04 4.39
CA SER A 75 -2.46 -8.26 3.76
C SER A 75 -3.09 -8.46 2.38
N GLU A 76 -2.52 -9.35 1.58
CA GLU A 76 -3.03 -9.71 0.25
C GLU A 76 -4.47 -10.28 0.34
N PHE A 77 -4.79 -11.02 1.40
CA PHE A 77 -6.11 -11.63 1.62
C PHE A 77 -7.18 -10.66 2.14
N GLU A 78 -6.79 -9.48 2.60
CA GLU A 78 -7.74 -8.45 3.03
C GLU A 78 -7.86 -7.33 2.00
N ALA A 79 -6.77 -7.02 1.27
CA ALA A 79 -6.75 -5.94 0.28
C ALA A 79 -7.79 -6.11 -0.83
N TYR A 80 -8.09 -7.34 -1.25
CA TYR A 80 -9.11 -7.57 -2.29
C TYR A 80 -10.54 -7.16 -1.86
N LYS A 81 -10.79 -7.06 -0.56
CA LYS A 81 -12.08 -6.64 0.02
C LYS A 81 -12.19 -5.11 0.16
N GLY A 82 -11.07 -4.40 -0.04
CA GLY A 82 -10.99 -2.95 0.16
C GLY A 82 -11.84 -2.16 -0.85
N GLY A 83 -12.29 -0.98 -0.44
CA GLY A 83 -13.15 -0.10 -1.22
C GLY A 83 -12.49 0.49 -2.47
N LEU A 84 -11.16 0.45 -2.56
CA LEU A 84 -10.39 0.84 -3.75
C LEU A 84 -10.56 -0.15 -4.92
N CYS A 85 -11.12 -1.33 -4.68
CA CYS A 85 -11.22 -2.40 -5.68
C CYS A 85 -9.83 -2.72 -6.27
N ARG A 86 -9.73 -2.95 -7.58
CA ARG A 86 -8.47 -3.19 -8.29
C ARG A 86 -8.15 -2.02 -9.21
N ILE A 87 -7.09 -1.28 -8.90
CA ILE A 87 -6.57 -0.15 -9.67
C ILE A 87 -5.21 -0.46 -10.28
N LYS A 88 -4.71 0.43 -11.16
CA LYS A 88 -3.32 0.37 -11.64
C LYS A 88 -2.44 1.26 -10.77
N GLY A 89 -1.14 0.97 -10.75
CA GLY A 89 -0.17 1.78 -10.00
C GLY A 89 -0.17 3.26 -10.41
N ILE A 90 -0.40 3.55 -11.71
CA ILE A 90 -0.47 4.93 -12.22
C ILE A 90 -1.66 5.73 -11.65
N ASP A 91 -2.70 5.06 -11.17
CA ASP A 91 -3.90 5.71 -10.63
C ASP A 91 -3.69 6.20 -9.19
N LEU A 92 -2.72 5.64 -8.46
CA LEU A 92 -2.50 5.92 -7.04
C LEU A 92 -2.22 7.39 -6.75
N LEU A 93 -1.34 8.00 -7.54
CA LEU A 93 -1.00 9.41 -7.32
C LEU A 93 -2.19 10.32 -7.67
N ASN A 94 -2.98 9.98 -8.70
CA ASN A 94 -4.16 10.77 -9.05
C ASN A 94 -5.20 10.74 -7.93
N ILE A 95 -5.43 9.57 -7.32
CA ILE A 95 -6.32 9.44 -6.14
C ILE A 95 -5.78 10.25 -4.96
N ALA A 96 -4.46 10.23 -4.73
CA ALA A 96 -3.84 11.00 -3.66
C ALA A 96 -3.98 12.51 -3.86
N LEU A 97 -3.78 12.98 -5.09
CA LEU A 97 -3.89 14.40 -5.44
C LEU A 97 -5.33 14.92 -5.32
N ASP A 98 -6.32 14.09 -5.64
CA ASP A 98 -7.73 14.38 -5.42
C ASP A 98 -8.05 14.50 -3.92
N LEU A 99 -7.61 13.54 -3.10
CA LEU A 99 -7.76 13.59 -1.64
C LEU A 99 -7.09 14.83 -1.01
N LEU A 100 -5.96 15.27 -1.57
CA LEU A 100 -5.25 16.48 -1.12
C LEU A 100 -5.85 17.78 -1.67
N ASN A 101 -6.93 17.72 -2.45
CA ASN A 101 -7.55 18.87 -3.14
C ASN A 101 -6.58 19.63 -4.06
N ILE A 102 -5.64 18.92 -4.68
CA ILE A 102 -4.65 19.46 -5.63
C ILE A 102 -5.08 19.18 -7.08
N SER A 103 -5.90 18.17 -7.32
CA SER A 103 -6.35 17.81 -8.66
C SER A 103 -7.20 18.91 -9.29
N GLU A 104 -6.94 19.19 -10.56
CA GLU A 104 -7.75 20.10 -11.36
C GLU A 104 -8.81 19.34 -12.14
N LYS A 105 -10.02 19.89 -12.18
CA LYS A 105 -11.08 19.38 -13.05
C LYS A 105 -10.68 19.57 -14.52
N PHE A 106 -10.87 18.53 -15.32
CA PHE A 106 -10.74 18.66 -16.77
C PHE A 106 -12.10 19.05 -17.36
N GLY A 107 -12.21 20.30 -17.84
CA GLY A 107 -13.46 20.85 -18.37
C GLY A 107 -14.18 21.76 -17.36
N ALA A 108 -15.45 21.48 -17.11
CA ALA A 108 -16.35 22.33 -16.31
C ALA A 108 -16.18 22.16 -14.81
#